data_AF-A0A2V6JE60-F1
#
_entry.id   AF-A0A2V6JE60-F1
#
_cell.length_a   1.000
_cell.length_b   1.000
_cell.length_c   1.000
_cell.angle_alpha   90.00
_cell.angle_beta   90.00
_cell.angle_gamma   90.00
#
_symmetry.space_group_name_H-M   'P 1'
#
loop_
_entity.id
_entity.type
_entity.pdbx_description
1 polymer ?
#
loop_
_entity_poly.entity_id
_entity_poly.type
_entity_poly.pdbx_seq_one_letter_code
_entity_poly.pdbx_strand_id
1 'polypeptide(L)' 'MPRFKRTVPIDDYVLDVLMRDLIGHDQKPAAFMVYLHLYGEAARNKWRRITASVRTIADATGLSKSAVHAA' A
#
# COMPACT_ATOMS: atom_id res chain seq x y z
N MET A 1 -2.11 -26.47 -2.81
CA MET A 1 -2.30 -25.68 -4.05
C MET A 1 -2.46 -24.22 -3.66
N PRO A 2 -1.67 -23.27 -4.18
CA PRO A 2 -1.79 -21.88 -3.76
C PRO A 2 -3.17 -21.34 -4.20
N ARG A 3 -3.90 -20.77 -3.24
CA ARG A 3 -5.31 -20.37 -3.34
C ARG A 3 -5.43 -18.92 -3.80
N PHE A 4 -4.61 -18.48 -4.76
CA PHE A 4 -4.57 -17.09 -5.20
C PHE A 4 -4.89 -16.98 -6.69
N LYS A 5 -5.99 -16.29 -7.01
CA LYS A 5 -6.51 -16.17 -8.38
C LYS A 5 -5.84 -15.05 -9.21
N ARG A 6 -5.12 -14.13 -8.57
CA ARG A 6 -4.43 -12.99 -9.22
C ARG A 6 -3.21 -12.58 -8.42
N THR A 7 -2.16 -12.17 -9.12
CA THR A 7 -0.95 -11.57 -8.56
C THR A 7 -0.84 -10.10 -8.99
N VAL A 8 -0.11 -9.32 -8.20
CA VAL A 8 0.30 -7.96 -8.56
C VAL A 8 1.83 -7.97 -8.57
N PRO A 9 2.49 -7.69 -9.70
CA PRO A 9 3.95 -7.62 -9.73
C PRO A 9 4.40 -6.45 -8.86
N ILE A 10 5.46 -6.65 -8.08
CA ILE A 10 6.10 -5.63 -7.25
C ILE A 10 7.53 -5.47 -7.76
N ASP A 11 7.97 -4.24 -7.96
CA ASP A 11 9.35 -3.92 -8.34
C ASP A 11 10.30 -4.19 -7.16
N ASP A 12 11.49 -4.73 -7.42
CA ASP A 12 12.51 -5.01 -6.40
C ASP A 12 12.85 -3.74 -5.59
N TYR A 13 12.79 -2.55 -6.20
CA TYR A 13 12.96 -1.29 -5.49
C TYR A 13 11.98 -1.13 -4.32
N VAL A 14 10.73 -1.59 -4.46
CA VAL A 14 9.72 -1.48 -3.41
C VAL A 14 10.08 -2.34 -2.20
N LEU A 15 10.63 -3.53 -2.45
CA LEU A 15 10.99 -4.50 -1.41
C LEU A 15 12.35 -4.20 -0.79
N ASP A 16 13.34 -3.86 -1.60
CA ASP A 16 14.74 -3.75 -1.17
C ASP A 16 15.11 -2.35 -0.69
N VAL A 17 14.42 -1.31 -1.18
CA VAL A 17 14.73 0.10 -0.87
C VAL A 17 13.57 0.75 -0.14
N LEU A 18 12.42 0.89 -0.79
CA LEU A 18 11.30 1.68 -0.26
C LEU A 18 10.79 1.14 1.09
N MET A 19 10.69 -0.18 1.23
CA MET A 19 10.27 -0.80 2.49
C MET A 19 11.24 -0.46 3.63
N ARG A 20 12.55 -0.58 3.38
CA ARG A 20 13.58 -0.30 4.39
C ARG A 20 13.61 1.18 4.76
N ASP A 21 13.48 2.06 3.77
CA ASP A 21 13.49 3.51 3.99
C ASP A 21 12.27 3.93 4.81
N LEU A 22 11.06 3.49 4.41
CA LEU A 22 9.84 3.87 5.12
C LEU A 22 9.75 3.24 6.51
N ILE A 23 10.03 1.95 6.66
CA ILE A 23 9.86 1.25 7.94
C ILE A 23 11.05 1.49 8.88
N GLY A 24 12.27 1.42 8.34
CA GLY A 24 13.50 1.47 9.12
C GLY A 24 14.02 2.88 9.34
N HIS A 25 14.19 3.66 8.28
CA HIS A 25 14.78 5.00 8.39
C HIS A 25 13.74 6.02 8.89
N ASP A 26 12.58 6.07 8.24
CA ASP A 26 11.55 7.07 8.52
C ASP A 26 10.61 6.65 9.66
N GLN A 27 10.62 5.37 10.05
CA GLN A 27 9.74 4.81 11.09
C GLN A 27 8.24 5.01 10.78
N LYS A 28 7.87 4.91 9.49
CA LYS A 28 6.53 5.06 8.93
C LYS A 28 6.01 3.75 8.28
N PRO A 29 5.72 2.70 9.06
CA PRO A 29 5.16 1.46 8.51
C PRO A 29 3.76 1.66 7.89
N ALA A 30 2.99 2.62 8.40
CA ALA A 30 1.69 2.97 7.83
C ALA A 30 1.81 3.47 6.38
N ALA A 31 2.83 4.27 6.06
CA ALA A 31 3.05 4.79 4.71
C ALA A 31 3.30 3.66 3.71
N PHE A 32 4.12 2.66 4.08
CA PHE A 32 4.37 1.50 3.24
C PHE A 32 3.10 0.68 2.98
N MET A 33 2.28 0.46 4.00
CA MET A 33 1.01 -0.26 3.86
C MET A 33 -0.01 0.49 2.98
N VAL A 34 -0.12 1.82 3.16
CA VAL A 34 -0.97 2.67 2.31
C VAL A 34 -0.48 2.63 0.86
N TYR A 35 0.83 2.71 0.62
CA TYR A 35 1.42 2.58 -0.71
C TYR A 35 1.05 1.24 -1.36
N LEU A 36 1.26 0.11 -0.69
CA LEU A 36 0.94 -1.21 -1.24
C LEU A 36 -0.55 -1.36 -1.56
N HIS A 37 -1.42 -0.82 -0.72
CA HIS A 37 -2.87 -0.81 -0.97
C HIS A 37 -3.21 -0.04 -2.25
N LEU A 38 -2.73 1.20 -2.37
CA LEU A 38 -2.98 2.06 -3.53
C LEU A 38 -2.34 1.47 -4.80
N TYR A 39 -1.13 0.94 -4.70
CA TYR A 39 -0.43 0.27 -5.80
C TYR A 39 -1.23 -0.95 -6.29
N GLY A 40 -1.68 -1.81 -5.38
CA GLY A 40 -2.50 -2.96 -5.71
C GLY A 40 -3.82 -2.57 -6.37
N GLU A 41 -4.50 -1.54 -5.86
CA GLU A 41 -5.70 -0.99 -6.48
C GLU A 41 -5.42 -0.41 -7.87
N ALA A 42 -4.29 0.28 -8.06
CA ALA A 42 -3.93 0.89 -9.34
C ALA A 42 -3.63 -0.19 -10.37
N ALA A 43 -2.83 -1.20 -10.00
CA ALA A 43 -2.51 -2.33 -10.86
C ALA A 43 -3.79 -3.08 -11.28
N ARG A 44 -4.72 -3.34 -10.34
CA ARG A 44 -6.02 -3.98 -10.64
C ARG A 44 -6.91 -3.12 -11.53
N ASN A 45 -6.83 -1.79 -11.42
CA ASN A 45 -7.62 -0.84 -12.20
C ASN A 45 -6.90 -0.33 -13.47
N LYS A 46 -5.86 -1.03 -13.95
CA LYS A 46 -5.08 -0.66 -15.14
C LYS A 46 -4.53 0.77 -15.07
N TRP A 47 -4.02 1.15 -13.90
CA TRP A 47 -3.40 2.45 -13.61
C TRP A 47 -4.32 3.65 -13.84
N ARG A 48 -5.64 3.44 -13.80
CA ARG A 48 -6.61 4.53 -13.82
C ARG A 48 -6.58 5.28 -12.49
N ARG A 49 -7.00 6.55 -12.54
CA ARG A 49 -7.15 7.37 -11.34
C ARG A 49 -8.06 6.67 -10.34
N ILE A 50 -7.58 6.54 -9.11
CA ILE A 50 -8.34 6.03 -7.98
C ILE A 50 -8.83 7.21 -7.17
N THR A 51 -10.11 7.19 -6.79
CA THR A 51 -10.67 8.09 -5.79
C THR A 51 -10.93 7.28 -4.54
N ALA A 52 -10.13 7.50 -3.50
CA ALA A 52 -10.30 6.85 -2.21
C ALA A 52 -10.31 7.91 -1.11
N SER A 53 -11.27 7.79 -0.18
CA SER A 53 -11.27 8.62 1.03
C SER A 53 -10.28 8.03 2.04
N VAL A 54 -9.77 8.85 2.97
CA VAL A 54 -8.91 8.36 4.07
C VAL A 54 -9.61 7.27 4.88
N ARG A 55 -10.94 7.38 5.07
CA ARG A 55 -11.73 6.34 5.73
C ARG A 55 -11.70 5.03 4.95
N THR A 56 -11.88 5.09 3.63
CA THR A 56 -11.83 3.89 2.78
C THR A 56 -10.48 3.19 2.85
N ILE A 57 -9.39 3.97 2.86
CA ILE A 57 -8.03 3.41 2.97
C ILE A 57 -7.82 2.80 4.37
N ALA A 58 -8.25 3.47 5.43
CA ALA A 58 -8.20 2.96 6.80
C ALA A 58 -8.96 1.63 6.93
N ASP A 59 -10.19 1.57 6.41
CA ASP A 59 -11.02 0.37 6.45
C ASP A 59 -10.38 -0.79 5.64
N ALA A 60 -9.77 -0.49 4.47
CA ALA A 60 -9.17 -1.51 3.62
C ALA A 60 -7.79 -2.01 4.10
N THR A 61 -7.05 -1.17 4.82
CA THR A 61 -5.70 -1.51 5.36
C THR A 61 -5.74 -2.00 6.81
N GLY A 62 -6.85 -1.77 7.52
CA GLY A 62 -6.94 -2.01 8.97
C GLY A 62 -6.22 -0.96 9.83
N LEU A 63 -5.70 0.11 9.22
CA LEU A 63 -5.05 1.21 9.92
C LEU A 63 -6.08 2.16 10.53
N SER A 64 -5.68 2.92 11.56
CA SER A 64 -6.50 4.03 12.04
C SER A 64 -6.52 5.18 11.03
N LYS A 65 -7.57 6.02 11.06
CA LYS A 65 -7.63 7.22 10.20
C LYS A 65 -6.45 8.16 10.42
N SER A 66 -5.98 8.31 11.66
CA SER A 66 -4.82 9.15 11.98
C SER A 66 -3.53 8.56 11.40
N ALA A 67 -3.36 7.24 11.45
CA ALA A 67 -2.20 6.57 10.83
C ALA A 67 -2.19 6.73 9.31
N VAL A 68 -3.36 6.64 8.65
CA VAL A 68 -3.47 6.90 7.21
C VAL A 68 -3.28 8.38 6.87
N HIS A 69 -3.70 9.30 7.74
CA HIS A 69 -3.45 10.74 7.54
C HIS A 69 -1.99 11.15 7.72
N ALA A 70 -1.24 10.42 8.56
CA ALA A 70 0.18 10.67 8.83
C ALA A 70 1.13 9.92 7.88
N ALA A 71 0.58 9.02 7.05
CA ALA A 71 1.28 8.31 5.98
C ALA A 71 1.59 9.24 4.81
#